data_AF-A0A5D0G4C1-F1
#
_entry.id   AF-A0A5D0G4C1-F1
#
_cell.length_a   1.000
_cell.length_b   1.000
_cell.length_c   1.000
_cell.angle_alpha   90.00
_cell.angle_beta   90.00
_cell.angle_gamma   90.00
#
_symmetry.space_group_name_H-M   'P 1'
#
loop_
_entity.id
_entity.type
_entity.pdbx_description
1 polymer ?
#
loop_
_entity_poly.entity_id
_entity_poly.type
_entity_poly.pdbx_seq_one_letter_code
_entity_poly.pdbx_strand_id
1 'polypeptide(L)'
;MIQFKYLISLFLIGFALNAQNSELIFDDRYGNSIKVIDFQNISDNLDSDFFIQNLDGKQISSEKNESDLRFDFIISDFKKINRNNYKFKVTSYPKTKDTETIIKYMGGGQYFKLNIKRTKSGIELKDIKYLYSVI
;
A
#
# COMPACT_ATOMS: atom_id res chain seq x y z
N MET A 1 -57.30 -7.02 -15.09
CA MET A 1 -57.81 -7.63 -13.84
C MET A 1 -57.59 -9.14 -13.93
N ILE A 2 -56.59 -9.67 -13.21
CA ILE A 2 -56.33 -11.06 -12.74
C ILE A 2 -55.10 -10.85 -11.81
N GLN A 3 -55.31 -10.53 -10.54
CA GLN A 3 -55.35 -11.44 -9.38
C GLN A 3 -53.98 -12.03 -9.02
N PHE A 4 -53.43 -11.48 -7.93
CA PHE A 4 -52.29 -11.92 -7.13
C PHE A 4 -52.36 -13.41 -6.75
N LYS A 5 -51.19 -14.05 -6.60
CA LYS A 5 -50.71 -14.71 -5.36
C LYS A 5 -49.71 -15.83 -5.70
N TYR A 6 -48.41 -15.55 -5.60
CA TYR A 6 -47.46 -16.44 -4.92
C TYR A 6 -46.39 -15.59 -4.27
N LEU A 7 -46.60 -15.40 -2.96
CA LEU A 7 -45.61 -15.05 -1.97
C LEU A 7 -44.74 -16.30 -1.76
N ILE A 8 -43.41 -16.20 -1.92
CA ILE A 8 -42.40 -16.93 -1.12
C ILE A 8 -41.08 -16.18 -1.27
N SER A 9 -40.61 -15.70 -0.13
CA SER A 9 -39.24 -15.33 0.17
C SER A 9 -38.23 -16.35 -0.39
N LEU A 10 -37.27 -15.88 -1.18
CA LEU A 10 -35.92 -16.40 -1.09
C LEU A 10 -34.97 -15.25 -0.74
N PHE A 11 -34.95 -14.99 0.57
CA PHE A 11 -33.72 -14.66 1.27
C PHE A 11 -32.69 -15.77 0.99
N LEU A 12 -31.86 -15.58 -0.04
CA LEU A 12 -30.54 -16.21 -0.17
C LEU A 12 -29.59 -15.03 -0.30
N ILE A 13 -29.09 -14.49 0.82
CA ILE A 13 -27.81 -14.93 1.40
C ILE A 13 -26.82 -15.28 0.29
N GLY A 14 -26.48 -14.28 -0.51
CA GLY A 14 -25.19 -14.18 -1.15
C GLY A 14 -24.30 -13.31 -0.31
N PHE A 15 -23.95 -13.76 0.91
CA PHE A 15 -22.69 -13.33 1.53
C PHE A 15 -21.57 -13.91 0.65
N ALA A 16 -21.33 -13.28 -0.49
CA ALA A 16 -20.04 -13.37 -1.13
C ALA A 16 -19.12 -12.52 -0.24
N LEU A 17 -18.59 -13.15 0.80
CA LEU A 17 -17.35 -12.75 1.44
C LEU A 17 -16.22 -12.92 0.40
N ASN A 18 -16.27 -12.10 -0.65
CA ASN A 18 -15.08 -11.83 -1.43
C ASN A 18 -14.37 -10.77 -0.61
N ALA A 19 -13.34 -11.18 0.13
CA ALA A 19 -12.31 -10.27 0.59
C ALA A 19 -11.83 -9.49 -0.63
N GLN A 20 -12.43 -8.32 -0.86
CA GLN A 20 -11.99 -7.40 -1.89
C GLN A 20 -10.68 -6.87 -1.34
N ASN A 21 -9.56 -7.47 -1.73
CA ASN A 21 -8.23 -6.94 -1.43
C ASN A 21 -8.23 -5.52 -1.98
N SER A 22 -8.45 -4.54 -1.10
CA SER A 22 -8.57 -3.16 -1.51
C SER A 22 -7.16 -2.66 -1.84
N GLU A 23 -7.00 -2.15 -3.04
CA GLU A 23 -5.73 -1.63 -3.51
C GLU A 23 -5.84 -0.11 -3.63
N LEU A 24 -4.82 0.60 -3.16
CA LEU A 24 -4.62 2.02 -3.42
C LEU A 24 -3.43 2.16 -4.36
N ILE A 25 -3.62 2.84 -5.50
CA ILE A 25 -2.57 3.08 -6.48
C ILE A 25 -2.48 4.58 -6.75
N PHE A 26 -1.28 5.13 -6.69
CA PHE A 26 -1.00 6.54 -7.01
C PHE A 26 0.43 6.69 -7.54
N ASP A 27 0.64 7.72 -8.36
CA ASP A 27 1.98 8.12 -8.78
C ASP A 27 2.53 9.22 -7.86
N ASP A 28 3.81 9.12 -7.52
CA ASP A 28 4.50 10.20 -6.81
C ASP A 28 4.96 11.31 -7.77
N ARG A 29 5.38 12.44 -7.21
CA ARG A 29 5.93 13.59 -7.97
C ARG A 29 7.21 13.27 -8.76
N TYR A 30 7.81 12.11 -8.55
CA TYR A 30 9.02 11.66 -9.21
C TYR A 30 8.73 10.63 -10.31
N GLY A 31 7.46 10.32 -10.63
CA GLY A 31 7.06 9.38 -11.67
C GLY A 31 7.12 7.90 -11.25
N ASN A 32 7.29 7.62 -9.96
CA ASN A 32 7.15 6.27 -9.43
C ASN A 32 5.68 5.95 -9.19
N SER A 33 5.28 4.71 -9.46
CA SER A 33 3.95 4.23 -9.10
C SER A 33 4.05 3.49 -7.76
N ILE A 34 3.12 3.78 -6.85
CA ILE A 34 3.06 3.18 -5.52
C ILE A 34 1.71 2.48 -5.41
N LYS A 35 1.76 1.18 -5.12
CA LYS A 35 0.61 0.31 -4.90
C LYS A 35 0.60 -0.18 -3.45
N VAL A 36 -0.44 0.16 -2.69
CA VAL A 36 -0.67 -0.34 -1.32
C VAL A 36 -1.73 -1.44 -1.36
N ILE A 37 -1.34 -2.65 -0.97
CA ILE A 37 -2.21 -3.83 -0.91
C ILE A 37 -2.90 -3.92 0.46
N ASP A 38 -4.13 -4.44 0.49
CA ASP A 38 -4.96 -4.64 1.68
C ASP A 38 -5.20 -3.34 2.47
N PHE A 39 -5.35 -2.24 1.73
CA PHE A 39 -5.47 -0.88 2.26
C PHE A 39 -6.59 -0.70 3.31
N GLN A 40 -7.75 -1.34 3.15
CA GLN A 40 -8.89 -1.30 4.09
C GLN A 40 -8.56 -1.91 5.46
N ASN A 41 -7.57 -2.80 5.55
CA ASN A 41 -7.14 -3.40 6.81
C ASN A 41 -6.08 -2.55 7.53
N ILE A 42 -5.63 -1.46 6.90
CA ILE A 42 -4.71 -0.51 7.51
C ILE A 42 -5.54 0.37 8.44
N SER A 43 -5.27 0.26 9.75
CA SER A 43 -5.82 1.07 10.86
C SER A 43 -6.65 2.28 10.45
N ASP A 44 -7.85 2.43 11.02
CA ASP A 44 -8.96 3.39 10.78
C ASP A 44 -8.63 4.89 10.57
N ASN A 45 -7.37 5.31 10.62
CA ASN A 45 -6.95 6.71 10.49
C ASN A 45 -5.76 6.90 9.53
N LEU A 46 -5.32 5.85 8.82
CA LEU A 46 -4.36 5.97 7.72
C LEU A 46 -5.13 5.75 6.42
N ASP A 47 -5.78 6.82 5.96
CA ASP A 47 -6.60 6.80 4.76
C ASP A 47 -5.75 7.02 3.48
N SER A 48 -6.43 7.07 2.33
CA SER A 48 -5.78 7.23 1.04
C SER A 48 -5.03 8.55 0.95
N ASP A 49 -5.61 9.60 1.52
CA ASP A 49 -5.08 10.95 1.49
C ASP A 49 -3.78 11.03 2.30
N PHE A 50 -3.74 10.37 3.46
CA PHE A 50 -2.50 10.23 4.21
C PHE A 50 -1.38 9.63 3.36
N PHE A 51 -1.64 8.52 2.66
CA PHE A 51 -0.62 7.86 1.85
C PHE A 51 -0.18 8.71 0.65
N ILE A 52 -1.13 9.26 -0.10
CA ILE A 52 -0.85 10.10 -1.28
C ILE A 52 -0.02 11.33 -0.89
N GLN A 53 -0.28 11.94 0.27
CA GLN A 53 0.42 13.14 0.72
C GLN A 53 1.79 12.86 1.34
N ASN A 54 2.00 11.66 1.93
CA ASN A 54 3.13 11.40 2.80
C ASN A 54 4.07 10.30 2.33
N LEU A 55 3.73 9.53 1.28
CA LEU A 55 4.61 8.53 0.69
C LEU A 55 5.12 8.99 -0.68
N ASP A 56 6.43 8.99 -0.84
CA ASP A 56 7.08 9.03 -2.14
C ASP A 56 8.19 7.97 -2.24
N GLY A 57 8.57 7.63 -3.47
CA GLY A 57 9.57 6.60 -3.77
C GLY A 57 10.94 6.88 -3.17
N LYS A 58 11.27 8.14 -2.83
CA LYS A 58 12.54 8.47 -2.17
C LYS A 58 12.56 8.04 -0.71
N GLN A 59 11.40 7.98 -0.05
CA GLN A 59 11.30 7.57 1.35
C GLN A 59 11.26 6.04 1.52
N ILE A 60 10.82 5.32 0.48
CA ILE A 60 10.63 3.86 0.52
C ILE A 60 11.59 3.10 -0.41
N SER A 61 12.61 3.77 -0.94
CA SER A 61 13.74 3.14 -1.63
C SER A 61 14.94 3.06 -0.69
N SER A 62 15.55 1.87 -0.57
CA SER A 62 16.85 1.72 0.10
C SER A 62 18.01 2.27 -0.73
N GLU A 63 17.83 2.35 -2.04
CA GLU A 63 18.84 2.82 -2.97
C GLU A 63 18.72 4.33 -3.11
N LYS A 64 19.77 5.05 -2.69
CA LYS A 64 19.90 6.48 -3.00
C LYS A 64 19.78 6.59 -4.52
N ASN A 65 18.74 7.27 -5.00
CA ASN A 65 18.45 7.46 -6.42
C ASN A 65 19.69 7.95 -7.20
N GLU A 66 20.49 7.02 -7.71
CA GLU A 66 21.61 7.32 -8.63
C GLU A 66 21.13 7.43 -10.08
N SER A 67 19.83 7.37 -10.37
CA SER A 67 19.35 7.46 -11.74
C SER A 67 17.95 8.06 -11.84
N ASP A 68 17.64 8.61 -13.02
CA ASP A 68 16.29 8.96 -13.47
C ASP A 68 15.35 7.74 -13.60
N LEU A 69 15.79 6.57 -13.15
CA LEU A 69 15.03 5.34 -13.20
C LEU A 69 13.80 5.44 -12.32
N ARG A 70 12.65 5.10 -12.91
CA ARG A 70 11.35 5.09 -12.24
C ARG A 70 11.05 3.68 -11.77
N PHE A 71 10.28 3.56 -10.70
CA PHE A 71 9.95 2.26 -10.11
C PHE A 71 8.44 2.10 -9.93
N ASP A 72 8.01 0.84 -9.94
CA ASP A 72 6.77 0.37 -9.34
C ASP A 72 7.09 -0.17 -7.94
N PHE A 73 6.55 0.48 -6.91
CA PHE A 73 6.67 0.05 -5.52
C PHE A 73 5.39 -0.64 -5.07
N ILE A 74 5.51 -1.86 -4.56
CA ILE A 74 4.40 -2.62 -3.98
C ILE A 74 4.57 -2.66 -2.46
N ILE A 75 3.68 -1.98 -1.76
CA ILE A 75 3.57 -1.98 -0.30
C ILE A 75 2.60 -3.08 0.12
N SER A 76 3.07 -3.99 0.97
CA SER A 76 2.35 -5.15 1.47
C SER A 76 2.72 -5.44 2.93
N ASP A 77 2.11 -6.46 3.54
CA ASP A 77 2.40 -6.89 4.92
C ASP A 77 2.32 -5.75 5.95
N PHE A 78 1.38 -4.82 5.76
CA PHE A 78 1.24 -3.65 6.62
C PHE A 78 0.71 -4.06 8.00
N LYS A 79 1.57 -4.00 9.01
CA LYS A 79 1.31 -4.49 10.37
C LYS A 79 1.50 -3.39 11.39
N LYS A 80 0.51 -3.20 12.26
CA LYS A 80 0.60 -2.30 13.41
C LYS A 80 1.54 -2.88 14.47
N ILE A 81 2.59 -2.14 14.81
CA ILE A 81 3.47 -2.48 15.94
C ILE A 81 2.88 -1.90 17.22
N ASN A 82 2.50 -0.62 17.18
CA ASN A 82 1.77 0.06 18.25
C ASN A 82 0.98 1.25 17.69
N ARG A 83 0.41 2.08 18.56
CA ARG A 83 -0.46 3.21 18.17
C ARG A 83 0.19 4.20 17.18
N ASN A 84 1.51 4.32 17.20
CA ASN A 84 2.27 5.32 16.45
C ASN A 84 3.25 4.71 15.44
N ASN A 85 3.31 3.39 15.36
CA ASN A 85 4.35 2.70 14.60
C ASN A 85 3.74 1.53 13.82
N TYR A 86 4.05 1.49 12.53
CA TYR A 86 3.65 0.42 11.63
C TYR A 86 4.87 -0.10 10.90
N LYS A 87 4.85 -1.39 10.56
CA LYS A 87 5.84 -2.05 9.72
C LYS A 87 5.17 -2.45 8.43
N PHE A 88 5.87 -2.30 7.32
CA PHE A 88 5.39 -2.75 6.01
C PHE A 88 6.55 -3.26 5.17
N LYS A 89 6.22 -4.09 4.18
CA LYS A 89 7.14 -4.60 3.17
C LYS A 89 6.97 -3.78 1.90
N VAL A 90 8.07 -3.46 1.25
CA VAL A 90 8.15 -2.84 -0.08
C VAL A 90 8.84 -3.83 -1.00
N THR A 91 8.26 -4.03 -2.17
CA THR A 91 8.92 -4.71 -3.29
C THR A 91 9.03 -3.71 -4.42
N SER A 92 10.22 -3.56 -4.99
CA SER A 92 10.53 -2.53 -5.98
C SER A 92 10.81 -3.16 -7.33
N TYR A 93 10.21 -2.62 -8.39
CA TYR A 93 10.42 -3.08 -9.76
C TYR A 93 10.81 -1.89 -10.63
N PRO A 94 11.97 -1.91 -11.31
CA PRO A 94 12.34 -0.80 -12.19
C PRO A 94 11.43 -0.80 -13.43
N LYS A 95 10.91 0.38 -13.80
CA LYS A 95 10.12 0.62 -15.02
C LYS A 95 11.06 0.72 -16.23
N THR A 96 11.67 -0.40 -16.60
CA THR A 96 12.58 -0.50 -17.74
C THR A 96 12.40 -1.83 -18.46
N LYS A 97 12.88 -1.89 -19.70
CA LYS A 97 13.01 -3.14 -20.46
C LYS A 97 14.43 -3.70 -20.40
N ASP A 98 15.38 -2.94 -19.85
CA ASP A 98 16.77 -3.36 -19.75
C ASP A 98 16.92 -4.47 -18.71
N THR A 99 17.36 -5.64 -19.17
CA THR A 99 17.42 -6.85 -18.34
C THR A 99 18.51 -6.76 -17.28
N GLU A 100 19.64 -6.12 -17.58
CA GLU A 100 20.72 -5.92 -16.60
C GLU A 100 20.24 -5.04 -15.43
N THR A 101 19.56 -3.93 -15.76
CA THR A 101 18.92 -3.09 -14.76
C THR A 101 17.85 -3.87 -13.99
N ILE A 102 16.98 -4.62 -14.65
CA ILE A 102 15.99 -5.45 -13.96
C ILE A 102 16.66 -6.38 -12.94
N ILE A 103 17.68 -7.13 -13.35
CA ILE A 103 18.40 -8.07 -12.47
C ILE A 103 19.10 -7.33 -11.31
N LYS A 104 19.73 -6.19 -11.57
CA LYS A 104 20.40 -5.37 -10.54
C LYS A 104 19.44 -4.94 -9.43
N TYR A 105 18.23 -4.57 -9.81
CA TYR A 105 17.21 -4.04 -8.89
C TYR A 105 16.15 -5.07 -8.48
N MET A 106 16.24 -6.32 -8.98
CA MET A 106 15.47 -7.46 -8.51
C MET A 106 15.97 -7.87 -7.12
N GLY A 107 15.69 -7.02 -6.13
CA GLY A 107 15.88 -7.31 -4.72
C GLY A 107 14.64 -7.99 -4.13
N GLY A 108 14.85 -8.76 -3.08
CA GLY A 108 13.74 -9.28 -2.28
C GLY A 108 13.05 -8.19 -1.46
N GLY A 109 12.10 -8.62 -0.63
CA GLY A 109 11.26 -7.71 0.17
C GLY A 109 12.06 -6.84 1.13
N GLN A 110 11.87 -5.53 1.05
CA GLN A 110 12.47 -4.57 1.97
C GLN A 110 11.46 -4.15 3.03
N TYR A 111 11.85 -4.18 4.31
CA TYR A 111 10.96 -3.83 5.41
C TYR A 111 11.27 -2.43 5.93
N PHE A 112 10.21 -1.66 6.12
CA PHE A 112 10.25 -0.29 6.61
C PHE A 112 9.34 -0.11 7.81
N LYS A 113 9.62 0.93 8.58
CA LYS A 113 8.84 1.37 9.74
C LYS A 113 8.27 2.76 9.48
N LEU A 114 6.94 2.85 9.37
CA LEU A 114 6.20 4.11 9.38
C LEU A 114 6.08 4.60 10.83
N ASN A 115 6.65 5.76 11.13
CA ASN A 115 6.47 6.42 12.43
C ASN A 115 5.53 7.61 12.23
N ILE A 116 4.42 7.63 12.97
CA ILE A 116 3.45 8.72 12.93
C ILE A 116 3.39 9.47 14.26
N LYS A 117 2.91 10.70 14.21
CA LYS A 117 2.52 11.50 15.37
C LYS A 117 1.03 11.75 15.31
N ARG A 118 0.34 11.61 16.45
CA ARG A 118 -1.08 11.93 16.57
C ARG A 118 -1.22 13.28 17.26
N THR A 119 -1.90 14.21 16.61
CA THR A 119 -2.18 15.55 17.11
C THR A 119 -3.68 15.75 17.27
N LYS A 120 -4.11 16.90 17.80
CA LYS A 120 -5.53 17.23 17.89
C LYS A 120 -6.19 17.39 16.52
N SER A 121 -5.40 17.74 15.49
CA SER A 121 -5.83 17.96 14.12
C SER A 121 -5.79 16.71 13.23
N GLY A 122 -5.19 15.61 13.69
CA GLY A 122 -5.14 14.36 12.94
C GLY A 122 -3.86 13.56 13.13
N ILE A 123 -3.38 12.95 12.04
CA ILE A 123 -2.17 12.15 12.00
C ILE A 123 -1.16 12.80 11.07
N GLU A 124 0.08 12.90 11.54
CA GLU A 124 1.21 13.44 10.80
C GLU A 124 2.28 12.36 10.62
N LEU A 125 2.88 12.29 9.43
CA LEU A 125 4.08 11.49 9.23
C LEU A 125 5.26 12.12 9.99
N LYS A 126 5.95 11.32 10.80
CA LYS A 126 7.20 11.73 11.45
C LYS A 126 8.41 11.34 10.61
N ASP A 127 8.54 10.05 10.32
CA ASP A 127 9.61 9.50 9.48
C ASP A 127 9.25 8.09 8.97
N ILE A 128 9.97 7.66 7.94
CA ILE A 128 9.99 6.27 7.46
C ILE A 128 11.41 5.77 7.62
N LYS A 129 11.58 4.64 8.31
CA LYS A 129 12.90 4.06 8.56
C LYS A 129 13.03 2.71 7.89
N TYR A 130 14.09 2.53 7.12
CA TYR A 130 14.51 1.20 6.69
C TYR A 130 14.85 0.33 7.91
N LEU A 131 14.42 -0.93 7.88
CA LEU A 131 14.71 -1.90 8.93
C LEU A 131 15.71 -2.95 8.44
N TYR A 132 15.33 -3.72 7.43
CA TYR A 132 16.12 -4.83 6.87
C TYR A 132 15.54 -5.27 5.53
N SER A 133 16.31 -6.03 4.76
CA SER A 133 15.87 -6.71 3.54
C SER A 133 15.81 -8.22 3.78
N VAL A 134 14.91 -8.89 3.08
CA VAL A 134 14.88 -10.35 2.96
C VAL A 134 15.30 -10.66 1.54
N ILE A 135 16.40 -11.39 1.38
CA ILE A 135 16.95 -11.86 0.10
C ILE A 135 16.46 -13.28 -0.13
#